data_AF-A0A2M7PJ68-F1
#
_entry.id   AF-A0A2M7PJ68-F1
#
_cell.length_a   1.000
_cell.length_b   1.000
_cell.length_c   1.000
_cell.angle_alpha   90.00
_cell.angle_beta   90.00
_cell.angle_gamma   90.00
#
_symmetry.space_group_name_H-M   'P 1'
#
loop_
_entity.id
_entity.type
_entity.pdbx_description
1 polymer ?
#
loop_
_entity_poly.entity_id
_entity_poly.type
_entity_poly.pdbx_seq_one_letter_code
_entity_poly.pdbx_strand_id
1 'polypeptide(L)'
;NVKRLIGRALNPLHENVLNAIGVDEIVHPEEETAERWAKKLCLVGLIDSFKLDNNFSMVEANVPKDLEGKSIGEIDFRRKYNLLILTTIKNTQHKGILGMSRKITEVQGVASPEVVLEANDVLVLFGANQDIQSFLKEKR
;
A
#
# COMPACT_ATOMS: atom_id res chain seq x y z
N ASN A 1 -26.73 16.40 -22.48
CA ASN A 1 -26.62 15.87 -21.11
C ASN A 1 -25.25 15.28 -20.88
N VAL A 2 -24.53 15.81 -19.90
CA VAL A 2 -23.31 15.20 -19.36
C VAL A 2 -23.75 14.06 -18.42
N LYS A 3 -23.08 12.90 -18.51
CA LYS A 3 -23.45 11.70 -17.74
C LYS A 3 -22.76 11.60 -16.37
N ARG A 4 -21.65 12.32 -16.18
CA ARG A 4 -20.81 12.29 -14.99
C ARG A 4 -19.99 13.59 -14.93
N LEU A 5 -20.06 14.31 -13.81
CA LEU A 5 -19.34 15.54 -13.52
C LEU A 5 -18.42 15.32 -12.32
N ILE A 6 -17.12 15.54 -12.52
CA ILE A 6 -16.11 15.38 -11.48
C ILE A 6 -15.49 16.75 -11.20
N GLY A 7 -15.50 17.18 -9.94
CA GLY A 7 -14.98 18.46 -9.48
C GLY A 7 -13.79 18.31 -8.55
N ARG A 8 -12.83 19.24 -8.62
CA ARG A 8 -11.75 19.33 -7.63
C ARG A 8 -12.10 20.38 -6.58
N ALA A 9 -12.20 19.98 -5.32
CA ALA A 9 -12.34 20.93 -4.22
C ALA A 9 -10.97 21.52 -3.84
N LEU A 10 -10.96 22.80 -3.45
CA LEU A 10 -9.75 23.48 -2.95
C LEU A 10 -9.77 23.65 -1.43
N ASN A 11 -10.97 23.63 -0.86
CA ASN A 11 -11.26 23.81 0.55
C ASN A 11 -12.72 23.38 0.81
N PRO A 12 -13.13 23.23 2.08
CA PRO A 12 -14.49 22.79 2.42
C PRO A 12 -15.60 23.71 1.91
N LEU A 13 -15.34 25.02 1.77
CA LEU A 13 -16.33 25.95 1.22
C LEU A 13 -16.59 25.67 -0.27
N HIS A 14 -15.52 25.45 -1.05
CA HIS A 14 -15.63 25.10 -2.46
C HIS A 14 -16.33 23.75 -2.64
N GLU A 15 -16.02 22.76 -1.81
CA GLU A 15 -16.70 21.46 -1.79
C GLU A 15 -18.21 21.62 -1.57
N ASN A 16 -18.63 22.44 -0.59
CA ASN A 16 -20.05 22.70 -0.36
C ASN A 16 -20.75 23.31 -1.59
N VAL A 17 -20.06 24.19 -2.33
CA VAL A 17 -20.59 24.75 -3.58
C VAL A 17 -20.71 23.68 -4.65
N LEU A 18 -19.69 22.84 -4.84
CA LEU A 18 -19.69 21.74 -5.81
C LEU A 18 -20.81 20.72 -5.51
N ASN A 19 -21.03 20.41 -4.24
CA ASN A 19 -22.15 19.57 -3.78
C ASN A 19 -23.50 20.22 -4.11
N ALA A 20 -23.66 21.53 -3.84
CA ALA A 20 -24.92 22.23 -4.07
C ALA A 20 -25.32 22.31 -5.56
N ILE A 21 -24.34 22.35 -6.47
CA ILE A 21 -24.58 22.36 -7.93
C ILE A 21 -24.74 20.95 -8.53
N GLY A 22 -24.69 19.90 -7.70
CA GLY A 22 -24.91 18.51 -8.12
C GLY A 22 -23.75 17.88 -8.87
N VAL A 23 -22.50 18.18 -8.49
CA VAL A 23 -21.33 17.43 -8.96
C VAL A 23 -21.42 15.99 -8.46
N ASP A 24 -21.22 15.02 -9.35
CA ASP A 24 -21.36 13.59 -9.02
C ASP A 24 -20.22 13.09 -8.10
N GLU A 25 -19.00 13.59 -8.32
CA GLU A 25 -17.81 13.21 -7.56
C GLU A 25 -16.90 14.41 -7.29
N ILE A 26 -16.46 14.55 -6.05
CA ILE A 26 -15.52 15.59 -5.64
C ILE A 26 -14.22 14.93 -5.18
N VAL A 27 -13.09 15.40 -5.70
CA VAL A 27 -11.75 14.88 -5.36
C VAL A 27 -10.94 15.92 -4.61
N HIS A 28 -10.04 15.46 -3.73
CA HIS A 28 -9.14 16.28 -2.90
C HIS A 28 -7.68 15.86 -3.12
N PRO A 29 -7.10 16.09 -4.32
CA PRO A 29 -5.82 15.48 -4.71
C PRO A 29 -4.67 15.82 -3.75
N GLU A 30 -4.61 17.08 -3.31
CA GLU A 30 -3.57 17.58 -2.42
C GLU A 30 -3.67 16.95 -1.02
N GLU A 31 -4.88 16.84 -0.45
CA GLU A 31 -5.13 16.26 0.87
C GLU A 31 -4.88 14.74 0.87
N GLU A 32 -5.39 14.03 -0.14
CA GLU A 32 -5.18 12.60 -0.34
C GLU A 32 -3.68 12.27 -0.47
N THR A 33 -2.96 13.08 -1.25
CA THR A 33 -1.51 12.95 -1.42
C THR A 33 -0.78 13.25 -0.11
N ALA A 34 -1.19 14.30 0.61
CA ALA A 34 -0.59 14.64 1.90
C ALA A 34 -0.77 13.54 2.95
N GLU A 35 -1.96 12.93 3.05
CA GLU A 35 -2.23 11.81 3.96
C GLU A 35 -1.29 10.62 3.65
N ARG A 36 -1.15 10.27 2.37
CA ARG A 36 -0.26 9.19 1.91
C ARG A 36 1.20 9.48 2.26
N TRP A 37 1.68 10.70 2.04
CA TRP A 37 3.05 11.09 2.37
C TRP A 37 3.30 11.12 3.87
N ALA A 38 2.36 11.62 4.67
CA ALA A 38 2.47 11.62 6.12
C ALA A 38 2.69 10.20 6.66
N LYS A 39 1.90 9.23 6.18
CA LYS A 39 2.09 7.81 6.55
C LYS A 39 3.48 7.30 6.17
N LYS A 40 3.94 7.58 4.94
CA LYS A 40 5.25 7.15 4.44
C LYS A 40 6.42 7.73 5.24
N LEU A 41 6.31 8.98 5.68
CA LEU A 41 7.35 9.64 6.47
C LEU A 41 7.38 9.16 7.93
N CYS A 42 6.22 8.81 8.50
CA CYS A 42 6.13 8.37 9.89
C CYS A 42 6.39 6.88 10.09
N LEU A 43 6.11 6.03 9.08
CA LEU A 43 6.19 4.57 9.18
C LEU A 43 7.35 4.03 8.35
N VAL A 44 8.42 3.64 9.06
CA VAL A 44 9.60 3.03 8.43
C VAL A 44 9.20 1.72 7.75
N GLY A 45 9.69 1.51 6.54
CA GLY A 45 9.38 0.31 5.75
C GLY A 45 8.11 0.41 4.91
N LEU A 46 7.24 1.40 5.13
CA LEU A 46 6.08 1.65 4.27
C LEU A 46 6.52 2.23 2.91
N ILE A 47 6.06 1.63 1.82
CA ILE A 47 6.33 2.06 0.44
C ILE A 47 5.16 2.87 -0.08
N ASP A 48 3.95 2.34 0.08
CA ASP A 48 2.70 2.95 -0.36
C ASP A 48 1.52 2.50 0.51
N SER A 49 0.42 3.25 0.46
CA SER A 49 -0.83 2.93 1.14
C SER A 49 -2.03 3.35 0.32
N PHE A 50 -3.02 2.45 0.24
CA PHE A 50 -4.35 2.73 -0.27
C PHE A 50 -5.36 2.64 0.89
N LYS A 51 -6.02 3.75 1.18
CA LYS A 51 -7.06 3.83 2.22
C LYS A 51 -8.35 3.22 1.68
N LEU A 52 -8.91 2.24 2.39
CA LEU A 52 -10.26 1.74 2.08
C LEU A 52 -11.32 2.57 2.80
N ASP A 53 -11.10 2.81 4.10
CA ASP A 53 -11.94 3.68 4.93
C ASP A 53 -11.09 4.31 6.06
N ASN A 54 -11.76 4.90 7.05
CA ASN A 54 -11.05 5.52 8.18
C ASN A 54 -10.32 4.51 9.10
N ASN A 55 -10.66 3.23 9.02
CA ASN A 55 -10.19 2.19 9.93
C ASN A 55 -9.26 1.16 9.27
N PHE A 56 -9.39 0.93 7.96
CA PHE A 56 -8.72 -0.11 7.20
C PHE A 56 -7.95 0.46 6.00
N SER A 57 -6.77 -0.12 5.77
CA SER A 57 -5.94 0.21 4.62
C SER A 57 -5.35 -1.05 4.00
N MET A 58 -4.99 -0.93 2.73
CA MET A 58 -4.06 -1.81 2.05
C MET A 58 -2.71 -1.09 1.95
N VAL A 59 -1.61 -1.78 2.22
CA VAL A 59 -0.27 -1.18 2.22
C VAL A 59 0.74 -2.03 1.48
N GLU A 60 1.68 -1.35 0.84
CA GLU A 60 2.92 -1.93 0.35
C GLU A 60 4.03 -1.66 1.36
N ALA A 61 4.73 -2.70 1.81
CA ALA A 61 5.80 -2.57 2.78
C ALA A 61 7.00 -3.45 2.42
N ASN A 62 8.21 -2.99 2.77
CA ASN A 62 9.40 -3.83 2.68
C ASN A 62 9.29 -5.03 3.64
N VAL A 63 9.90 -6.16 3.27
CA VAL A 63 10.03 -7.29 4.20
C VAL A 63 10.88 -6.88 5.41
N PRO A 64 10.37 -7.02 6.65
CA PRO A 64 11.18 -6.86 7.85
C PRO A 64 12.34 -7.87 7.89
N LYS A 65 13.52 -7.44 8.34
CA LYS A 65 14.73 -8.28 8.36
C LYS A 65 14.56 -9.59 9.12
N ASP A 66 13.75 -9.60 10.17
CA ASP A 66 13.49 -10.78 11.01
C ASP A 66 12.50 -11.78 10.37
N LEU A 67 11.85 -11.41 9.26
CA LEU A 67 10.97 -12.25 8.46
C LEU A 67 11.62 -12.78 7.19
N GLU A 68 12.82 -12.30 6.83
CA GLU A 68 13.58 -12.78 5.68
C GLU A 68 13.87 -14.29 5.80
N GLY A 69 13.68 -15.00 4.70
CA GLY A 69 13.92 -16.45 4.61
C GLY A 69 12.82 -17.32 5.23
N LYS A 70 11.77 -16.73 5.83
CA LYS A 70 10.61 -17.45 6.34
C LYS A 70 9.49 -17.47 5.32
N SER A 71 8.74 -18.56 5.28
CA SER A 71 7.52 -18.66 4.49
C SER A 71 6.36 -17.92 5.14
N ILE A 72 5.40 -17.48 4.33
CA ILE A 72 4.16 -16.84 4.82
C ILE A 72 3.44 -17.73 5.84
N GLY A 73 3.42 -19.04 5.59
CA GLY A 73 2.81 -20.03 6.49
C GLY A 73 3.49 -20.12 7.85
N GLU A 74 4.82 -20.05 7.91
CA GLU A 74 5.57 -20.05 9.16
C GLU A 74 5.37 -18.78 9.99
N ILE A 75 5.15 -17.65 9.34
CA ILE A 75 4.96 -16.36 10.00
C ILE A 75 3.55 -16.24 10.59
N ASP A 76 2.55 -16.79 9.91
CA ASP A 76 1.12 -16.71 10.22
C ASP A 76 0.65 -15.28 10.52
N PHE A 77 0.73 -14.42 9.50
CA PHE A 77 0.39 -12.99 9.60
C PHE A 77 -0.98 -12.73 10.21
N ARG A 78 -1.97 -13.58 9.88
CA ARG A 78 -3.33 -13.43 10.35
C ARG A 78 -3.43 -13.65 11.85
N ARG A 79 -2.83 -14.70 12.39
CA ARG A 79 -2.88 -14.96 13.83
C ARG A 79 -1.96 -14.07 14.62
N LYS A 80 -0.77 -13.77 14.09
CA LYS A 80 0.28 -13.05 14.83
C LYS A 80 0.10 -11.53 14.81
N TYR A 81 -0.33 -10.97 13.69
CA TYR A 81 -0.40 -9.52 13.51
C TYR A 81 -1.80 -9.02 13.15
N ASN A 82 -2.80 -9.91 13.02
CA ASN A 82 -4.14 -9.56 12.52
C ASN A 82 -4.11 -8.91 11.11
N LEU A 83 -3.14 -9.30 10.29
CA LEU A 83 -2.97 -8.81 8.92
C LEU A 83 -3.16 -9.93 7.90
N LEU A 84 -3.73 -9.57 6.75
CA LEU A 84 -3.83 -10.44 5.59
C LEU A 84 -2.76 -10.06 4.57
N ILE A 85 -1.93 -11.01 4.16
CA ILE A 85 -1.06 -10.84 3.00
C ILE A 85 -1.81 -11.22 1.74
N LEU A 86 -1.84 -10.30 0.77
CA LEU A 86 -2.57 -10.47 -0.49
C LEU A 86 -1.66 -11.03 -1.58
N THR A 87 -0.45 -10.48 -1.70
CA THR A 87 0.58 -10.87 -2.66
C THR A 87 1.95 -10.44 -2.13
N THR A 88 3.00 -10.99 -2.74
CA THR A 88 4.34 -10.39 -2.73
C THR A 88 4.66 -9.81 -4.10
N ILE A 89 5.55 -8.83 -4.13
CA ILE A 89 6.06 -8.23 -5.36
C ILE A 89 7.57 -8.40 -5.34
N LYS A 90 8.10 -9.10 -6.35
CA LYS A 90 9.55 -9.30 -6.49
C LYS A 90 10.17 -8.20 -7.32
N ASN A 91 11.32 -7.73 -6.85
CA ASN A 91 12.14 -6.74 -7.55
C ASN A 91 13.37 -7.42 -8.15
N THR A 92 13.27 -7.91 -9.37
CA THR A 92 14.37 -8.61 -10.04
C THR A 92 15.16 -7.66 -10.94
N GLN A 93 16.47 -7.90 -11.07
CA GLN A 93 17.30 -7.21 -12.06
C GLN A 93 17.45 -8.11 -13.28
N HIS A 94 16.84 -7.72 -14.40
CA HIS A 94 17.12 -8.35 -15.68
C HIS A 94 18.28 -7.66 -16.36
N LYS A 95 19.39 -8.39 -16.57
CA LYS A 95 20.48 -7.93 -17.43
C LYS A 95 20.04 -8.03 -18.89
N GLY A 96 19.89 -6.88 -19.53
CA GLY A 96 19.68 -6.81 -20.97
C GLY A 96 20.91 -7.26 -21.75
N ILE A 97 20.72 -7.51 -23.04
CA ILE A 97 21.72 -8.03 -23.99
C ILE A 97 22.94 -7.08 -24.10
N LEU A 98 22.76 -5.78 -23.83
CA LEU A 98 23.82 -4.75 -23.80
C LEU A 98 24.44 -4.51 -22.41
N GLY A 99 24.21 -5.39 -21.43
CA GLY A 99 24.72 -5.21 -20.06
C GLY A 99 24.00 -4.13 -19.24
N MET A 100 22.95 -3.50 -19.79
CA MET A 100 22.07 -2.60 -19.06
C MET A 100 21.12 -3.42 -18.19
N SER A 101 21.26 -3.31 -16.86
CA SER A 101 20.31 -3.90 -15.91
C SER A 101 19.04 -3.05 -15.85
N ARG A 102 17.87 -3.67 -16.08
CA ARG A 102 16.56 -3.07 -15.83
C ARG A 102 15.93 -3.72 -14.61
N LYS A 103 15.49 -2.91 -13.65
CA LYS A 103 14.67 -3.39 -12.52
C LYS A 103 13.28 -3.74 -13.07
N ILE A 104 12.88 -5.00 -12.90
CA ILE A 104 11.53 -5.49 -13.19
C ILE A 104 10.85 -5.74 -11.85
N THR A 105 9.59 -5.31 -11.78
CA THR A 105 8.75 -5.46 -10.60
C THR A 105 7.61 -6.38 -10.99
N GLU A 106 7.52 -7.55 -10.36
CA GLU A 106 6.59 -8.62 -10.73
C GLU A 106 5.74 -9.06 -9.55
N VAL A 107 4.42 -8.99 -9.71
CA VAL A 107 3.45 -9.48 -8.73
C VAL A 107 3.40 -11.00 -8.81
N GLN A 108 3.56 -11.69 -7.68
CA GLN A 108 3.67 -13.15 -7.64
C GLN A 108 2.32 -13.90 -7.64
N GLY A 109 1.21 -13.17 -7.81
CA GLY A 109 -0.15 -13.71 -7.71
C GLY A 109 -0.67 -13.72 -6.27
N VAL A 110 -1.75 -14.46 -5.99
CA VAL A 110 -2.29 -14.54 -4.63
C VAL A 110 -1.28 -15.22 -3.72
N ALA A 111 -1.01 -14.60 -2.57
CA ALA A 111 -0.08 -15.13 -1.58
C ALA A 111 -0.52 -16.53 -1.11
N SER A 112 0.41 -17.48 -1.15
CA SER A 112 0.23 -18.82 -0.62
C SER A 112 1.18 -19.09 0.55
N PRO A 113 0.86 -20.03 1.46
CA PRO A 113 1.69 -20.32 2.63
C PRO A 113 3.14 -20.71 2.32
N GLU A 114 3.40 -21.26 1.12
CA GLU A 114 4.70 -21.78 0.69
C GLU A 114 5.66 -20.70 0.19
N VAL A 115 5.15 -19.48 -0.07
CA VAL A 115 5.98 -18.37 -0.53
C VAL A 115 6.96 -17.96 0.56
N VAL A 116 8.25 -18.08 0.27
CA VAL A 116 9.36 -17.62 1.12
C VAL A 116 9.65 -16.14 0.83
N LEU A 117 9.72 -15.33 1.88
CA LEU A 117 9.97 -13.90 1.78
C LEU A 117 11.47 -13.61 1.61
N GLU A 118 11.83 -12.86 0.56
CA GLU A 118 13.19 -12.40 0.34
C GLU A 118 13.38 -10.93 0.75
N ALA A 119 14.61 -10.53 1.08
CA ALA A 119 14.94 -9.19 1.59
C ALA A 119 14.49 -8.03 0.68
N ASN A 120 14.43 -8.25 -0.63
CA ASN A 120 14.08 -7.23 -1.62
C ASN A 120 12.63 -7.29 -2.10
N ASP A 121 11.85 -8.20 -1.54
CA ASP A 121 10.43 -8.33 -1.84
C ASP A 121 9.65 -7.19 -1.19
N VAL A 122 8.47 -6.94 -1.74
CA VAL A 122 7.48 -6.04 -1.16
C VAL A 122 6.26 -6.85 -0.78
N LEU A 123 5.81 -6.68 0.45
CA LEU A 123 4.58 -7.26 0.97
C LEU A 123 3.41 -6.35 0.62
N VAL A 124 2.33 -6.93 0.12
CA VAL A 124 1.04 -6.24 0.01
C VAL A 124 0.12 -6.78 1.09
N LEU A 125 -0.17 -5.92 2.08
CA LEU A 125 -0.90 -6.27 3.29
C LEU A 125 -2.23 -5.53 3.35
N PHE A 126 -3.24 -6.17 3.94
CA PHE A 126 -4.53 -5.57 4.27
C PHE A 126 -4.82 -5.78 5.76
N GLY A 127 -5.34 -4.75 6.43
CA GLY A 127 -5.75 -4.85 7.82
C GLY A 127 -6.15 -3.50 8.43
N ALA A 128 -6.40 -3.51 9.74
CA ALA A 128 -6.71 -2.30 10.48
C ALA A 128 -5.48 -1.39 10.55
N ASN A 129 -5.71 -0.07 10.52
CA ASN A 129 -4.64 0.93 10.52
C ASN A 129 -3.71 0.79 11.74
N GLN A 130 -4.27 0.44 12.91
CA GLN A 130 -3.50 0.21 14.13
C GLN A 130 -2.58 -1.02 14.03
N ASP A 131 -3.05 -2.10 13.43
CA ASP A 131 -2.31 -3.37 13.32
C ASP A 131 -1.15 -3.22 12.32
N ILE A 132 -1.40 -2.50 11.21
CA ILE A 132 -0.36 -2.13 10.24
C ILE A 132 0.72 -1.27 10.91
N GLN A 133 0.31 -0.27 11.71
CA GLN A 133 1.26 0.57 12.42
C GLN A 133 2.10 -0.21 13.43
N SER A 134 1.48 -1.10 14.20
CA SER A 134 2.19 -1.96 15.16
C SER A 134 3.18 -2.88 14.44
N PHE A 135 2.74 -3.55 13.38
CA PHE A 135 3.58 -4.39 12.54
C PHE A 135 4.81 -3.65 11.99
N LEU A 136 4.66 -2.40 11.54
CA LEU A 136 5.79 -1.62 10.99
C LEU A 136 6.69 -0.99 12.08
N LYS A 137 6.13 -0.64 13.24
CA LYS A 137 6.90 -0.02 14.34
C LYS A 137 7.74 -1.01 15.12
N GLU A 138 7.24 -2.22 15.35
CA GLU A 138 7.95 -3.29 16.08
C GLU A 138 9.21 -3.79 15.35
N LYS A 139 9.37 -3.44 14.07
CA LYS A 139 10.40 -3.96 13.18
C LYS A 139 11.50 -2.94 12.84
N ARG A 140 11.63 -1.92 13.68
CA ARG A 140 12.73 -0.94 13.65
C ARG A 140 14.06 -1.55 14.07
#